data_AF-A0A655ZWV8-F1
#
_entry.id   AF-A0A655ZWV8-F1
#
_cell.length_a   1.000
_cell.length_b   1.000
_cell.length_c   1.000
_cell.angle_alpha   90.00
_cell.angle_beta   90.00
_cell.angle_gamma   90.00
#
_symmetry.space_group_name_H-M   'P 1'
#
loop_
_entity.id
_entity.type
_entity.pdbx_description
1 polymer ?
#
loop_
_entity_poly.entity_id
_entity_poly.type
_entity_poly.pdbx_seq_one_letter_code
_entity_poly.pdbx_strand_id
1 'polypeptide(L)'
;MLNLQVDEQGARVETYDDQIYRDQDAQSLIRNLTGLDIPVEQLEDWILGLPTQATHYELNEQNTLATLTKLASTEEWHVEYQRYQAIEWQHQPIPLPDKLKLQQNKTSIQLVISQWTLLP
;
A
#
# COMPACT_ATOMS: atom_id res chain seq x y z
N MET A 1 -0.44 -18.65 -0.16
CA MET A 1 -1.06 -17.34 -0.39
C MET A 1 -1.63 -16.88 0.94
N LEU A 2 -1.46 -15.61 1.29
CA LEU A 2 -2.09 -15.01 2.47
C LEU A 2 -3.18 -14.08 1.98
N ASN A 3 -4.38 -14.19 2.55
CA ASN A 3 -5.49 -13.30 2.27
C ASN A 3 -5.73 -12.42 3.50
N LEU A 4 -5.41 -11.14 3.39
CA LEU A 4 -5.59 -10.16 4.46
C LEU A 4 -6.88 -9.37 4.21
N GLN A 5 -7.71 -9.28 5.25
CA GLN A 5 -8.87 -8.41 5.31
C GLN A 5 -8.70 -7.49 6.52
N VAL A 6 -8.96 -6.19 6.33
CA VAL A 6 -8.92 -5.20 7.40
C VAL A 6 -10.26 -4.46 7.36
N ASP A 7 -10.94 -4.39 8.50
CA ASP A 7 -12.19 -3.66 8.69
C ASP A 7 -12.24 -3.00 10.07
N GLU A 8 -13.39 -2.40 10.43
CA GLU A 8 -13.59 -1.74 11.73
C GLU A 8 -13.40 -2.66 12.95
N GLN A 9 -13.46 -3.98 12.76
CA GLN A 9 -13.27 -5.00 13.81
C GLN A 9 -11.80 -5.43 13.94
N GLY A 10 -10.93 -4.98 13.05
CA GLY A 10 -9.50 -5.27 13.01
C GLY A 10 -9.08 -6.02 11.75
N ALA A 11 -8.00 -6.77 11.86
CA ALA A 11 -7.40 -7.53 10.78
C ALA A 11 -7.70 -9.03 10.89
N ARG A 12 -7.96 -9.68 9.76
CA ARG A 12 -8.10 -11.12 9.59
C ARG A 12 -7.17 -11.59 8.49
N VAL A 13 -6.36 -12.62 8.77
CA VAL A 13 -5.56 -13.32 7.76
C VAL A 13 -6.02 -14.76 7.63
N GLU A 14 -6.19 -15.20 6.39
CA GLU A 14 -6.40 -16.58 6.02
C GLU A 14 -5.18 -17.09 5.25
N THR A 15 -4.58 -18.18 5.73
CA THR A 15 -3.39 -18.81 5.16
C THR A 15 -3.76 -19.87 4.11
N TYR A 16 -2.75 -20.46 3.47
CA TYR A 16 -2.97 -21.49 2.45
C TYR A 16 -3.40 -22.86 3.02
N ASP A 17 -3.19 -23.07 4.32
CA ASP A 17 -3.59 -24.24 5.08
C ASP A 17 -4.87 -23.99 5.89
N ASP A 18 -5.69 -23.04 5.43
CA ASP A 18 -7.01 -22.67 5.99
C ASP A 18 -6.97 -22.20 7.45
N GLN A 19 -5.82 -21.74 7.94
CA GLN A 19 -5.70 -21.15 9.27
C GLN A 19 -6.15 -19.70 9.26
N ILE A 20 -6.95 -19.34 10.26
CA ILE A 20 -7.50 -17.99 10.42
C ILE A 20 -6.84 -17.34 11.64
N TYR A 21 -6.19 -16.21 11.40
CA TYR A 21 -5.61 -15.36 12.43
C TYR A 21 -6.34 -14.03 12.48
N ARG A 22 -6.43 -13.45 13.67
CA ARG A 22 -7.03 -12.14 13.89
C ARG A 22 -6.18 -11.31 14.84
N ASP A 23 -6.15 -10.01 14.60
CA ASP A 23 -5.55 -9.02 15.48
C ASP A 23 -6.35 -7.72 15.33
N GLN A 24 -6.29 -6.83 16.33
CA GLN A 24 -6.84 -5.48 16.17
C GLN A 24 -5.94 -4.62 15.27
N ASP A 25 -4.64 -4.93 15.23
CA ASP A 25 -3.64 -4.23 14.42
C ASP A 25 -3.17 -5.10 13.24
N ALA A 26 -3.48 -4.64 12.02
CA ALA A 26 -3.07 -5.29 10.78
C ALA A 26 -1.54 -5.39 10.65
N GLN A 27 -0.80 -4.36 11.08
CA GLN A 27 0.66 -4.38 11.01
C GLN A 27 1.23 -5.48 11.92
N SER A 28 0.72 -5.60 13.15
CA SER A 28 1.09 -6.69 14.06
C SER A 28 0.80 -8.07 13.47
N LEU A 29 -0.36 -8.25 12.85
CA LEU A 29 -0.74 -9.52 12.24
C LEU A 29 0.20 -9.92 11.09
N ILE A 30 0.48 -9.00 10.17
CA ILE A 30 1.40 -9.24 9.05
C ILE A 30 2.80 -9.57 9.56
N ARG A 31 3.31 -8.79 10.52
CA ARG A 31 4.63 -8.98 11.12
C ARG A 31 4.75 -10.35 11.78
N ASN A 32 3.74 -10.78 12.53
CA ASN A 32 3.75 -12.08 13.20
C ASN A 32 3.73 -13.25 12.22
N LEU A 33 3.05 -13.11 11.09
CA LEU A 33 2.89 -14.19 10.10
C LEU A 33 4.02 -14.23 9.05
N THR A 34 4.63 -13.10 8.74
CA THR A 34 5.57 -12.98 7.61
C THR A 34 6.95 -12.47 8.00
N GLY A 35 7.09 -11.89 9.19
CA GLY A 35 8.28 -11.14 9.60
C GLY A 35 8.41 -9.76 8.94
N LEU A 36 7.49 -9.37 8.06
CA LEU A 36 7.51 -8.06 7.40
C LEU A 36 6.86 -7.02 8.30
N ASP A 37 7.59 -5.95 8.59
CA ASP A 37 7.09 -4.82 9.37
C ASP A 37 6.56 -3.72 8.43
N ILE A 38 5.41 -3.97 7.81
CA ILE A 38 4.81 -3.06 6.83
C ILE A 38 3.93 -2.02 7.55
N PRO A 39 4.13 -0.72 7.32
CA PRO A 39 3.30 0.33 7.92
C PRO A 39 1.91 0.38 7.24
N VAL A 40 0.97 -0.45 7.71
CA VAL A 40 -0.34 -0.63 7.05
C VAL A 40 -1.13 0.68 6.99
N GLU A 41 -1.13 1.49 8.05
CA GLU A 41 -1.81 2.78 8.07
C GLU A 41 -1.29 3.74 6.99
N GLN A 42 0.03 3.76 6.74
CA GLN A 42 0.62 4.63 5.72
C GLN A 42 0.47 4.04 4.32
N LEU A 43 0.32 2.72 4.22
CA LEU A 43 0.16 2.02 2.96
C LEU A 43 -1.13 2.43 2.23
N GLU A 44 -2.20 2.75 2.95
CA GLU A 44 -3.47 3.22 2.39
C GLU A 44 -3.25 4.45 1.49
N ASP A 45 -2.54 5.46 2.00
CA ASP A 45 -2.20 6.67 1.25
C ASP A 45 -1.26 6.36 0.07
N TRP A 46 -0.29 5.47 0.26
CA TRP A 46 0.67 5.12 -0.79
C TRP A 46 0.01 4.38 -1.96
N ILE A 47 -0.94 3.50 -1.68
CA ILE A 47 -1.73 2.80 -2.71
C ILE A 47 -2.54 3.81 -3.54
N LEU A 48 -3.03 4.88 -2.92
CA LEU A 48 -3.77 5.95 -3.58
C LEU A 48 -2.88 6.99 -4.28
N GLY A 49 -1.57 6.97 -4.08
CA GLY A 49 -0.67 8.00 -4.61
C GLY A 49 -0.76 9.33 -3.88
N LEU A 50 -1.04 9.30 -2.58
CA LEU A 50 -1.11 10.48 -1.73
C LEU A 50 0.20 10.66 -0.93
N PRO A 51 0.88 11.82 -1.03
CA PRO A 51 2.13 12.06 -0.30
C PRO A 51 1.90 12.55 1.13
N THR A 52 0.88 12.01 1.81
CA THR A 52 0.48 12.43 3.15
C THR A 52 1.64 12.32 4.13
N GLN A 53 2.07 13.46 4.69
CA GLN A 53 3.19 13.54 5.63
C GLN A 53 4.49 12.91 5.10
N ALA A 54 4.71 12.94 3.78
CA ALA A 54 5.97 12.53 3.19
C ALA A 54 7.08 13.51 3.60
N THR A 55 8.26 12.97 3.91
CA THR A 55 9.47 13.79 4.11
C THR A 55 9.90 14.44 2.80
N HIS A 56 9.81 13.67 1.72
CA HIS A 56 10.13 14.11 0.37
C HIS A 56 9.26 13.37 -0.65
N TYR A 57 8.95 14.02 -1.76
CA TYR A 57 8.29 13.39 -2.90
C TYR A 57 8.67 14.10 -4.18
N GLU A 58 8.59 13.37 -5.29
CA GLU A 58 8.78 13.89 -6.63
C GLU A 58 7.56 13.56 -7.48
N LEU A 59 7.22 14.44 -8.41
CA LEU A 59 6.17 14.22 -9.41
C LEU A 59 6.81 13.88 -10.75
N ASN A 60 6.11 13.03 -11.52
CA ASN A 60 6.47 12.80 -12.92
C ASN A 60 5.89 13.90 -13.83
N GLU A 61 6.15 13.78 -15.14
CA GLU A 61 5.67 14.72 -16.16
C GLU A 61 4.14 14.77 -16.28
N GLN A 62 3.44 13.72 -15.83
CA GLN A 62 1.98 13.63 -15.79
C GLN A 62 1.40 14.20 -14.50
N ASN A 63 2.22 14.83 -13.65
CA ASN A 63 1.84 15.44 -12.38
C ASN A 63 1.26 14.43 -11.36
N THR A 64 1.67 13.16 -11.45
CA THR A 64 1.40 12.12 -10.45
C THR A 64 2.68 11.80 -9.68
N LEU A 65 2.60 11.17 -8.51
CA LEU A 65 3.81 10.80 -7.76
C LEU A 65 4.71 9.89 -8.60
N ALA A 66 6.00 10.22 -8.63
CA ALA A 66 7.08 9.38 -9.16
C ALA A 66 7.75 8.63 -8.00
N THR A 67 8.10 9.36 -6.95
CA THR A 67 8.75 8.82 -5.76
C THR A 67 8.20 9.48 -4.50
N LEU A 68 8.29 8.75 -3.39
CA LEU A 68 7.99 9.24 -2.06
C LEU A 68 8.97 8.64 -1.06
N THR A 69 9.45 9.47 -0.14
CA THR A 69 10.21 9.06 1.04
C THR A 69 9.47 9.47 2.29
N LYS A 70 9.25 8.53 3.20
CA LYS A 70 8.53 8.76 4.47
C LYS A 70 9.14 7.96 5.59
N LEU A 71 9.32 8.61 6.74
CA LEU A 71 9.64 7.92 7.99
C LEU A 71 8.34 7.34 8.56
N ALA A 72 8.26 6.01 8.65
CA ALA A 72 7.14 5.31 9.26
C ALA A 72 7.66 4.42 10.39
N SER A 73 7.08 4.57 11.59
CA SER A 73 7.63 4.01 12.83
C SER A 73 9.09 4.44 13.05
N THR A 74 10.07 3.54 12.93
CA THR A 74 11.50 3.83 13.09
C THR A 74 12.30 3.67 11.79
N GLU A 75 11.61 3.48 10.66
CA GLU A 75 12.23 3.06 9.41
C GLU A 75 11.86 4.02 8.27
N GLU A 76 12.84 4.33 7.42
CA GLU A 76 12.61 5.14 6.22
C GLU A 76 12.15 4.24 5.08
N TRP A 77 10.99 4.59 4.53
CA TRP A 77 10.40 3.92 3.38
C TRP A 77 10.58 4.76 2.13
N HIS A 78 11.08 4.12 1.07
CA HIS A 78 11.09 4.65 -0.27
C HIS A 78 10.03 3.96 -1.10
N VAL A 79 9.15 4.73 -1.74
CA VAL A 79 8.06 4.25 -2.59
C VAL A 79 8.29 4.76 -4.00
N GLU A 80 8.47 3.84 -4.94
CA GLU A 80 8.55 4.11 -6.38
C GLU A 80 7.20 3.81 -7.02
N TYR A 81 6.61 4.79 -7.70
CA TYR A 81 5.38 4.64 -8.45
C TYR A 81 5.71 4.28 -9.90
N GLN A 82 5.60 3.00 -10.22
CA GLN A 82 6.14 2.45 -11.47
C GLN A 82 5.15 2.55 -12.63
N ARG A 83 3.85 2.53 -12.34
CA ARG A 83 2.80 2.65 -13.36
C ARG A 83 1.49 3.16 -12.76
N TYR A 84 0.76 3.88 -13.59
CA TYR A 84 -0.59 4.36 -13.33
C TYR A 84 -1.55 3.84 -14.39
N GLN A 85 -2.78 3.61 -13.98
CA GLN A 85 -3.92 3.33 -14.86
C GLN A 85 -4.91 4.50 -14.77
N ALA A 86 -5.47 4.90 -15.91
CA ALA A 86 -6.60 5.82 -15.94
C ALA A 86 -7.90 5.06 -15.63
N ILE A 87 -8.61 5.48 -14.59
CA ILE A 87 -9.89 4.93 -14.17
C ILE A 87 -10.97 6.00 -14.37
N GLU A 88 -12.04 5.66 -15.06
CA GLU A 88 -13.18 6.57 -15.24
C GLU A 88 -13.97 6.71 -13.93
N TRP A 89 -14.12 7.94 -13.45
CA TRP A 89 -14.89 8.26 -12.25
C TRP A 89 -15.60 9.61 -12.40
N GLN A 90 -16.91 9.66 -12.12
CA GLN A 90 -17.78 10.85 -12.34
C GLN A 90 -17.51 11.58 -13.68
N HIS A 91 -17.42 10.83 -14.77
CA HIS A 91 -17.16 11.35 -16.12
C HIS A 91 -15.78 11.99 -16.33
N GLN A 92 -14.82 11.72 -15.45
CA GLN A 92 -13.44 12.16 -15.60
C GLN A 92 -12.47 10.99 -15.38
N PRO A 93 -11.46 10.82 -16.23
CA PRO A 93 -10.40 9.85 -15.97
C PRO A 93 -9.52 10.36 -14.82
N ILE A 94 -9.34 9.52 -13.80
CA ILE A 94 -8.40 9.75 -12.71
C ILE A 94 -7.22 8.78 -12.82
N PRO A 95 -5.97 9.24 -12.68
CA PRO A 95 -4.82 8.35 -12.63
C PRO A 95 -4.73 7.71 -11.25
N LEU A 96 -4.76 6.39 -11.19
CA LEU A 96 -4.51 5.63 -9.96
C LEU A 96 -3.28 4.72 -10.15
N PRO A 97 -2.38 4.61 -9.14
CA PRO A 97 -1.27 3.68 -9.22
C PRO A 97 -1.77 2.26 -9.45
N ASP A 98 -1.11 1.49 -10.31
CA ASP A 98 -1.41 0.06 -10.46
C ASP A 98 -0.17 -0.83 -10.30
N LYS A 99 0.99 -0.21 -10.15
CA LYS A 99 2.24 -0.88 -9.80
C LYS A 99 3.14 0.04 -8.99
N LEU A 100 3.50 -0.42 -7.79
CA LEU A 100 4.40 0.29 -6.87
C LEU A 100 5.50 -0.64 -6.39
N LYS A 101 6.63 -0.07 -6.00
CA LYS A 101 7.70 -0.77 -5.30
C LYS A 101 8.04 -0.01 -4.03
N LEU A 102 7.91 -0.70 -2.90
CA LEU A 102 8.20 -0.18 -1.56
C LEU A 102 9.51 -0.80 -1.10
N GLN A 103 10.39 0.02 -0.57
CA GLN A 103 11.71 -0.40 -0.12
C GLN A 103 12.01 0.16 1.25
N GLN A 104 12.57 -0.70 2.10
CA GLN A 104 13.06 -0.36 3.43
C GLN A 104 14.24 -1.28 3.74
N ASN A 105 15.42 -0.72 3.98
CA ASN A 105 16.66 -1.47 4.19
C ASN A 105 16.89 -2.58 3.13
N LYS A 106 16.73 -3.85 3.51
CA LYS A 106 16.88 -5.03 2.64
C LYS A 106 15.53 -5.58 2.15
N THR A 107 14.43 -5.03 2.64
CA THR A 107 13.07 -5.41 2.28
C THR A 107 12.66 -4.68 1.01
N SER A 108 12.15 -5.42 0.04
CA SER A 108 11.55 -4.87 -1.17
C SER A 108 10.22 -5.56 -1.40
N ILE A 109 9.15 -4.78 -1.51
CA ILE A 109 7.79 -5.24 -1.73
C ILE A 109 7.32 -4.66 -3.06
N GLN A 110 6.88 -5.52 -3.97
CA GLN A 110 6.24 -5.08 -5.20
C GLN A 110 4.74 -5.26 -5.07
N LEU A 111 4.01 -4.16 -5.21
CA LEU A 111 2.55 -4.16 -5.22
C LEU A 111 2.07 -4.04 -6.65
N VAL A 112 1.16 -4.92 -7.04
CA VAL A 112 0.50 -4.90 -8.34
C VAL A 112 -1.00 -4.92 -8.08
N ILE A 113 -1.67 -3.84 -8.46
CA ILE A 113 -3.12 -3.70 -8.28
C ILE A 113 -3.76 -4.16 -9.58
N SER A 114 -4.53 -5.24 -9.51
CA SER A 114 -5.16 -5.85 -10.69
C SER A 114 -6.45 -5.13 -11.08
N GLN A 115 -7.14 -4.52 -10.11
CA GLN A 115 -8.43 -3.88 -10.32
C GLN A 115 -8.66 -2.77 -9.30
N TRP A 116 -9.12 -1.63 -9.80
CA TRP A 116 -9.72 -0.57 -9.00
C TRP A 116 -11.24 -0.66 -9.08
N THR A 117 -11.90 -0.65 -7.93
CA THR A 117 -13.36 -0.52 -7.83
C THR A 117 -13.67 0.74 -7.05
N LEU A 118 -14.28 1.72 -7.69
CA LEU A 118 -14.63 2.99 -7.07
C LEU A 118 -16.13 2.98 -6.77
N LEU A 119 -16.47 3.24 -5.51
CA LEU A 119 -17.86 3.36 -5.09
C LEU A 119 -18.34 4.81 -5.34
N PRO A 120 -19.60 4.99 -5.80
CA PRO A 120 -20.20 6.31 -6.03
C PRO A 120 -20.50 7.07 -4.73
#